data_AF-A0A7C5QAK8-F1
#
_entry.id   AF-A0A7C5QAK8-F1
#
_cell.length_a   1.000
_cell.length_b   1.000
_cell.length_c   1.000
_cell.angle_alpha   90.00
_cell.angle_beta   90.00
_cell.angle_gamma   90.00
#
_symmetry.space_group_name_H-M   'P 1'
#
loop_
_entity.id
_entity.type
_entity.pdbx_description
1 polymer ?
#
loop_
_entity_poly.entity_id
_entity_poly.type
_entity_poly.pdbx_seq_one_letter_code
_entity_poly.pdbx_strand_id
1 'polypeptide(L)'
;MPNPTSSPTPRPLGTRRLANGITVTITDHSRRLAGDRWHLRVEFLVRVDDETARQCLARIAPQHLDSGSLPAWERLIVRERHFVDEHSLDELRQAMLDDFDRSLTPYLASPRSPERLVAERLRDWRPPAPGGTAAPYAHLDADDGPADFSFLFRNQKGE
;
A
#
# COMPACT_ATOMS: atom_id res chain seq x y z
N MET A 1 1.81 -20.47 32.15
CA MET A 1 0.81 -19.47 31.72
C MET A 1 1.17 -19.07 30.29
N PRO A 2 0.33 -19.35 29.28
CA PRO A 2 0.64 -19.02 27.89
C PRO A 2 0.50 -17.50 27.66
N ASN A 3 1.42 -16.99 26.84
CA ASN A 3 1.60 -15.58 26.51
C ASN A 3 0.44 -15.09 25.61
N PRO A 4 -0.34 -14.04 25.94
CA PRO A 4 -1.43 -13.55 25.10
C PRO A 4 -0.93 -12.56 24.04
N THR A 5 0.10 -12.93 23.28
CA THR A 5 0.65 -12.13 22.17
C THR A 5 0.40 -12.77 20.82
N SER A 6 -0.76 -13.43 20.65
CA SER A 6 -1.25 -13.74 19.31
C SER A 6 -1.77 -12.45 18.70
N SER A 7 -0.94 -11.78 17.90
CA SER A 7 -1.44 -10.78 16.94
C SER A 7 -2.62 -11.39 16.19
N PRO A 8 -3.78 -10.73 16.14
CA PRO A 8 -4.93 -11.30 15.46
C PRO A 8 -4.57 -11.58 14.00
N THR A 9 -4.96 -12.76 13.53
CA THR A 9 -4.74 -13.16 12.14
C THR A 9 -5.42 -12.17 11.21
N PRO A 10 -4.73 -11.68 10.15
CA PRO A 10 -5.34 -10.81 9.16
C PRO A 10 -6.61 -11.43 8.59
N ARG A 11 -7.72 -10.67 8.57
CA ARG A 11 -9.01 -11.14 8.06
C ARG A 11 -9.23 -10.61 6.64
N PRO A 12 -9.32 -11.47 5.60
CA PRO A 12 -9.64 -11.01 4.26
C PRO A 12 -11.06 -10.42 4.23
N LEU A 13 -11.21 -9.22 3.66
CA LEU A 13 -12.50 -8.56 3.47
C LEU A 13 -13.02 -8.68 2.03
N GLY A 14 -12.13 -8.96 1.07
CA GLY A 14 -12.52 -9.27 -0.30
C GLY A 14 -11.50 -8.82 -1.32
N THR A 15 -11.90 -8.87 -2.60
CA THR A 15 -11.10 -8.43 -3.72
C THR A 15 -11.97 -7.67 -4.71
N ARG A 16 -11.45 -6.58 -5.29
CA ARG A 16 -12.06 -5.82 -6.36
C ARG A 16 -11.20 -5.98 -7.62
N ARG A 17 -11.81 -6.36 -8.74
CA ARG A 17 -11.14 -6.43 -10.05
C ARG A 17 -11.67 -5.31 -10.91
N LEU A 18 -10.77 -4.51 -11.46
CA LEU A 18 -11.09 -3.37 -12.33
C LEU A 18 -10.81 -3.77 -13.79
N ALA A 19 -11.56 -3.18 -14.71
CA ALA A 19 -11.47 -3.52 -16.15
C ALA A 19 -10.11 -3.16 -16.78
N ASN A 20 -9.32 -2.31 -16.13
CA ASN A 20 -8.02 -1.84 -16.60
C ASN A 20 -6.84 -2.67 -16.05
N GLY A 21 -7.09 -3.91 -15.62
CA GLY A 21 -6.03 -4.80 -15.15
C GLY A 21 -5.59 -4.60 -13.70
N ILE A 22 -6.23 -3.68 -12.97
CA ILE A 22 -5.96 -3.49 -11.54
C ILE A 22 -6.80 -4.44 -10.70
N THR A 23 -6.17 -5.09 -9.74
CA THR A 23 -6.83 -5.84 -8.67
C THR A 23 -6.53 -5.17 -7.33
N VAL A 24 -7.54 -4.99 -6.48
CA VAL A 24 -7.39 -4.51 -5.11
C VAL A 24 -7.77 -5.63 -4.16
N THR A 25 -6.81 -6.11 -3.37
CA THR A 25 -7.06 -7.05 -2.28
C THR A 25 -7.21 -6.29 -0.97
N ILE A 26 -8.27 -6.56 -0.22
CA ILE A 26 -8.63 -5.82 0.99
C ILE A 26 -8.51 -6.74 2.20
N THR A 27 -7.70 -6.34 3.17
CA THR A 27 -7.44 -7.13 4.39
C THR A 27 -7.61 -6.27 5.64
N ASP A 28 -8.29 -6.82 6.63
CA ASP A 28 -8.46 -6.23 7.95
C ASP A 28 -7.38 -6.74 8.90
N HIS A 29 -6.64 -5.79 9.49
CA HIS A 29 -5.59 -6.02 10.48
C HIS A 29 -5.97 -5.44 11.84
N SER A 30 -7.27 -5.24 12.09
CA SER A 30 -7.75 -4.65 13.34
C SER A 30 -7.42 -5.53 14.54
N ARG A 31 -7.00 -4.87 15.62
CA ARG A 31 -6.64 -5.55 16.86
C ARG A 31 -7.10 -4.77 18.08
N ARG A 32 -7.39 -5.49 19.16
CA ARG A 32 -7.67 -4.87 20.46
C ARG A 32 -6.38 -4.31 21.06
N LEU A 33 -6.46 -3.09 21.61
CA LEU A 33 -5.38 -2.41 22.31
C LEU A 33 -5.48 -2.66 23.82
N ALA A 34 -6.58 -2.24 24.43
CA ALA A 34 -6.86 -2.41 25.86
C ALA A 34 -8.37 -2.22 26.12
N GLY A 35 -8.97 -3.05 26.98
CA GLY A 35 -10.40 -2.95 27.28
C GLY A 35 -11.26 -3.02 26.02
N ASP A 36 -12.11 -2.00 25.83
CA ASP A 36 -12.99 -1.79 24.67
C ASP A 36 -12.32 -1.03 23.51
N ARG A 37 -11.02 -0.72 23.63
CA ARG A 37 -10.28 0.08 22.64
C ARG A 37 -9.61 -0.78 21.60
N TRP A 38 -9.85 -0.44 20.35
CA TRP A 38 -9.33 -1.11 19.16
C TRP A 38 -8.45 -0.18 18.32
N HIS A 39 -7.45 -0.78 17.67
CA HIS A 39 -6.78 -0.24 16.50
C HIS A 39 -7.47 -0.85 15.30
N LEU A 40 -8.23 -0.03 14.57
CA LEU A 40 -8.84 -0.40 13.30
C LEU A 40 -7.82 -0.15 12.20
N ARG A 41 -7.45 -1.17 11.44
CA ARG A 41 -6.51 -1.06 10.31
C ARG A 41 -7.01 -1.87 9.14
N VAL A 42 -7.19 -1.23 8.00
CA VAL A 42 -7.57 -1.87 6.73
C VAL A 42 -6.49 -1.58 5.70
N GLU A 43 -6.03 -2.62 5.04
CA GLU A 43 -5.02 -2.58 3.99
C GLU A 43 -5.66 -2.87 2.64
N PHE A 44 -5.31 -2.06 1.65
CA PHE A 44 -5.73 -2.20 0.27
C PHE A 44 -4.47 -2.40 -0.58
N LEU A 45 -4.19 -3.65 -0.94
CA LEU A 45 -3.09 -4.00 -1.84
C LEU A 45 -3.57 -3.88 -3.28
N VAL A 46 -3.16 -2.81 -3.95
CA VAL A 46 -3.45 -2.53 -5.36
C VAL A 46 -2.37 -3.19 -6.19
N ARG A 47 -2.71 -4.08 -7.12
CA ARG A 47 -1.78 -4.75 -8.03
C ARG A 47 -2.22 -4.55 -9.48
N VAL A 48 -1.27 -4.22 -10.35
CA VAL A 48 -1.43 -4.31 -11.80
C VAL A 48 -1.08 -5.74 -12.24
N ASP A 49 -1.93 -6.37 -13.04
CA ASP A 49 -1.62 -7.68 -13.61
C ASP A 49 -0.40 -7.61 -14.56
N ASP A 50 0.26 -8.75 -14.73
CA ASP A 50 1.57 -8.81 -15.42
C ASP A 50 1.47 -8.43 -16.90
N GLU A 51 0.35 -8.73 -17.55
CA GLU A 51 0.13 -8.41 -18.96
C GLU A 51 -0.06 -6.89 -19.13
N THR A 52 -0.96 -6.29 -18.35
CA THR A 52 -1.17 -4.84 -18.34
C THR A 52 0.12 -4.09 -17.98
N ALA A 53 0.87 -4.59 -17.00
CA ALA A 53 2.12 -3.98 -16.59
C ALA A 53 3.19 -4.06 -17.69
N ARG A 54 3.31 -5.18 -18.39
CA ARG A 54 4.23 -5.33 -19.54
C ARG A 54 3.87 -4.36 -20.66
N GLN A 55 2.59 -4.20 -20.98
CA GLN A 55 2.12 -3.23 -21.98
C GLN A 55 2.44 -1.79 -21.57
N CYS A 56 2.25 -1.45 -20.29
CA CYS A 56 2.64 -0.14 -19.77
C CYS A 56 4.15 0.06 -19.87
N LEU A 57 4.95 -0.93 -19.45
CA LEU A 57 6.40 -0.88 -19.48
C LEU A 57 6.95 -0.69 -20.89
N ALA A 58 6.42 -1.41 -21.87
CA ALA A 58 6.80 -1.28 -23.28
C ALA A 58 6.62 0.14 -23.83
N ARG A 59 5.68 0.90 -23.26
CA ARG A 59 5.38 2.27 -23.68
C ARG A 59 6.21 3.32 -22.94
N ILE A 60 6.42 3.14 -21.63
CA ILE A 60 7.06 4.18 -20.81
C ILE A 60 8.56 3.97 -20.59
N ALA A 61 9.03 2.72 -20.66
CA ALA A 61 10.42 2.38 -20.40
C ALA A 61 10.80 1.03 -21.05
N PRO A 62 10.73 0.93 -22.39
CA PRO A 62 10.95 -0.33 -23.13
C PRO A 62 12.30 -0.98 -22.86
N GLN A 63 13.31 -0.20 -22.47
CA GLN A 63 14.64 -0.71 -22.12
C GLN A 63 14.65 -1.70 -20.93
N HIS A 64 13.57 -1.75 -20.15
CA HIS A 64 13.45 -2.65 -19.01
C HIS A 64 12.65 -3.92 -19.30
N LEU A 65 12.10 -4.10 -20.51
CA LEU A 65 11.31 -5.30 -20.84
C LEU A 65 12.08 -6.61 -20.67
N ASP A 66 13.37 -6.59 -20.98
CA ASP A 66 14.25 -7.76 -20.88
C ASP A 66 15.00 -7.83 -19.53
N SER A 67 14.65 -6.95 -18.58
CA SER A 67 15.19 -7.03 -17.23
C SER A 67 14.60 -8.27 -16.55
N GLY A 68 15.38 -9.34 -16.45
CA GLY A 68 14.95 -10.64 -15.87
C GLY A 68 14.48 -10.60 -14.40
N SER A 69 14.51 -9.43 -13.77
CA SER A 69 13.91 -9.16 -12.46
C SER A 69 13.17 -7.83 -12.53
N LEU A 70 11.85 -7.87 -12.74
CA LEU A 70 10.98 -6.68 -12.63
C LEU A 70 10.38 -6.61 -11.21
N PRO A 71 10.09 -5.40 -10.70
CA PRO A 71 9.42 -5.27 -9.42
C PRO A 71 8.00 -5.83 -9.49
N ALA A 72 7.44 -6.17 -8.33
CA ALA A 72 6.00 -6.36 -8.23
C ALA A 72 5.29 -5.01 -8.48
N TRP A 73 4.29 -5.01 -9.36
CA TRP A 73 3.51 -3.82 -9.73
C TRP A 73 2.41 -3.54 -8.72
N GLU A 74 2.78 -3.44 -7.45
CA GLU A 74 1.85 -3.40 -6.34
C GLU A 74 2.02 -2.14 -5.49
N ARG A 75 0.94 -1.64 -4.87
CA ARG A 75 0.95 -0.50 -3.97
C ARG A 75 0.05 -0.79 -2.79
N LEU A 76 0.61 -0.69 -1.59
CA LEU A 76 -0.15 -0.82 -0.34
C LEU A 76 -0.72 0.54 0.05
N ILE A 77 -2.02 0.60 0.26
CA ILE A 77 -2.70 1.75 0.86
C ILE A 77 -3.23 1.32 2.21
N VAL A 78 -2.82 2.03 3.27
CA VAL A 78 -3.25 1.74 4.64
C VAL A 78 -4.23 2.81 5.10
N ARG A 79 -5.36 2.37 5.68
CA ARG A 79 -6.31 3.22 6.40
C ARG A 79 -6.41 2.71 7.83
N GLU A 80 -6.18 3.57 8.79
CA GLU A 80 -6.23 3.18 10.18
C GLU A 80 -6.79 4.27 11.10
N ARG A 81 -7.36 3.80 12.22
CA ARG A 81 -7.84 4.62 13.32
C ARG A 81 -7.46 3.94 14.63
N HIS A 82 -7.01 4.73 15.59
CA HIS A 82 -6.62 4.27 16.91
C HIS A 82 -7.74 4.58 17.92
N PHE A 83 -7.77 3.82 19.02
CA PHE A 83 -8.69 4.01 20.14
C PHE A 83 -10.19 3.95 19.76
N VAL A 84 -10.50 3.15 18.74
CA VAL A 84 -11.86 2.90 18.29
C VAL A 84 -12.61 2.13 19.36
N ASP A 85 -13.82 2.58 19.68
CA ASP A 85 -14.73 1.85 20.55
C ASP A 85 -15.21 0.56 19.87
N GLU A 86 -15.26 -0.56 20.61
CA GLU A 86 -15.68 -1.86 20.10
C GLU A 86 -17.07 -1.81 19.44
N HIS A 87 -18.00 -1.02 20.00
CA HIS A 87 -19.36 -0.90 19.47
C HIS A 87 -19.44 -0.12 18.15
N SER A 88 -18.42 0.71 17.86
CA SER A 88 -18.33 1.46 16.61
C SER A 88 -17.41 0.82 15.57
N LEU A 89 -16.74 -0.29 15.91
CA LEU A 89 -15.69 -0.88 15.08
C LEU A 89 -16.20 -1.29 13.68
N ASP A 90 -17.35 -1.97 13.65
CA ASP A 90 -17.93 -2.47 12.40
C ASP A 90 -18.43 -1.35 11.50
N GLU A 91 -19.11 -0.36 12.08
CA GLU A 91 -19.58 0.83 11.37
C GLU A 91 -18.41 1.62 10.77
N LEU A 92 -17.36 1.89 11.56
CA LEU A 92 -16.20 2.63 11.10
C LEU A 92 -15.41 1.87 10.04
N ARG A 93 -15.32 0.54 10.14
CA ARG A 93 -14.72 -0.29 9.10
C ARG A 93 -15.51 -0.18 7.81
N GLN A 94 -16.82 -0.30 7.85
CA GLN A 94 -17.66 -0.18 6.66
C GLN A 94 -17.52 1.21 6.04
N ALA A 95 -17.50 2.27 6.85
CA ALA A 95 -17.26 3.62 6.38
C ALA A 95 -15.88 3.79 5.69
N MET A 96 -14.83 3.10 6.14
CA MET A 96 -13.53 3.09 5.45
C MET A 96 -13.60 2.40 4.08
N LEU A 97 -14.35 1.30 3.97
CA LEU A 97 -14.55 0.60 2.71
C LEU A 97 -15.37 1.45 1.73
N ASP A 98 -16.46 2.06 2.20
CA ASP A 98 -17.32 2.91 1.40
C ASP A 98 -16.56 4.16 0.92
N ASP A 99 -15.72 4.75 1.77
CA ASP A 99 -14.88 5.87 1.38
C ASP A 99 -13.83 5.48 0.34
N PHE A 100 -13.22 4.30 0.47
CA PHE A 100 -12.32 3.77 -0.55
C PHE A 100 -13.05 3.59 -1.89
N ASP A 101 -14.23 2.97 -1.87
CA ASP A 101 -15.03 2.70 -3.07
C ASP A 101 -15.54 3.99 -3.72
N ARG A 102 -15.85 5.02 -2.94
CA ARG A 102 -16.30 6.32 -3.45
C ARG A 102 -15.16 7.19 -3.98
N SER A 103 -13.99 7.19 -3.33
CA SER A 103 -12.91 8.14 -3.61
C SER A 103 -11.79 7.55 -4.46
N LEU A 104 -11.30 6.37 -4.11
CA LEU A 104 -10.10 5.78 -4.71
C LEU A 104 -10.42 4.82 -5.84
N THR A 105 -11.50 4.05 -5.76
CA THR A 105 -11.89 3.12 -6.84
C THR A 105 -12.08 3.81 -8.20
N PRO A 106 -12.76 4.97 -8.32
CA PRO A 106 -12.89 5.66 -9.62
C PRO A 106 -11.55 6.13 -10.17
N TYR A 107 -10.66 6.61 -9.29
CA TYR A 107 -9.30 6.99 -9.67
C TYR A 107 -8.54 5.77 -10.16
N LEU A 108 -8.56 4.65 -9.43
CA LEU A 108 -7.89 3.41 -9.82
C LEU A 108 -8.47 2.80 -11.11
N ALA A 109 -9.77 2.98 -11.38
CA ALA A 109 -10.43 2.46 -12.59
C ALA A 109 -10.11 3.29 -13.86
N SER A 110 -9.46 4.45 -13.74
CA SER A 110 -9.06 5.26 -14.88
C SER A 110 -8.10 4.49 -15.81
N PRO A 111 -8.21 4.63 -17.14
CA PRO A 111 -7.31 3.98 -18.10
C PRO A 111 -5.82 4.31 -17.90
N ARG A 112 -5.50 5.44 -17.27
CA ARG A 112 -4.11 5.88 -17.03
C ARG A 112 -3.51 5.35 -15.72
N SER A 113 -4.32 4.79 -14.84
CA SER A 113 -3.88 4.38 -13.50
C SER A 113 -2.83 3.26 -13.50
N PRO A 114 -2.94 2.22 -14.35
CA PRO A 114 -1.91 1.18 -14.43
C PRO A 114 -0.54 1.76 -14.82
N GLU A 115 -0.50 2.62 -15.83
CA GLU A 115 0.73 3.27 -16.28
C GLU A 115 1.37 4.12 -15.19
N ARG A 116 0.56 4.88 -14.44
CA ARG A 116 1.05 5.69 -13.31
C ARG A 116 1.66 4.82 -12.22
N LEU A 117 1.00 3.71 -11.87
CA LEU A 117 1.52 2.77 -10.86
C LEU A 117 2.83 2.12 -11.32
N VAL A 118 2.91 1.70 -12.58
CA VAL A 118 4.14 1.13 -13.17
C VAL A 118 5.25 2.18 -13.17
N ALA A 119 4.97 3.41 -13.58
CA ALA A 119 5.94 4.51 -13.60
C ALA A 119 6.46 4.87 -12.19
N GLU A 120 5.55 4.95 -11.20
CA GLU A 120 5.89 5.16 -9.78
C GLU A 120 6.82 4.04 -9.31
N ARG A 121 6.48 2.78 -9.57
CA ARG A 121 7.29 1.64 -9.13
C ARG A 121 8.63 1.54 -9.83
N LEU A 122 8.70 1.88 -11.11
CA LEU A 122 9.94 1.85 -11.85
C LEU A 122 10.92 2.93 -11.37
N ARG A 123 10.41 4.09 -10.91
CA ARG A 123 11.23 5.14 -10.32
C ARG A 123 11.90 4.71 -9.02
N ASP A 124 11.17 3.96 -8.19
CA ASP A 124 11.66 3.49 -6.90
C ASP A 124 12.50 2.21 -7.04
N TRP A 125 12.35 1.49 -8.15
CA TRP A 125 13.04 0.24 -8.40
C TRP A 125 14.51 0.48 -8.74
N ARG A 126 15.38 -0.18 -7.98
CA ARG A 126 16.81 -0.30 -8.29
C ARG A 126 17.05 -1.72 -8.79
N PRO A 127 17.51 -1.92 -10.04
CA PRO A 127 17.89 -3.25 -10.49
C PRO A 127 19.00 -3.79 -9.60
N PRO A 128 19.00 -5.11 -9.31
CA PRO A 128 20.14 -5.73 -8.65
C PRO A 128 21.39 -5.50 -9.50
N ALA A 129 22.50 -5.15 -8.85
CA ALA A 129 23.77 -4.94 -9.54
C ALA A 129 24.16 -6.20 -10.35
N PRO A 130 24.75 -6.05 -11.55
CA PRO A 130 25.20 -7.21 -12.32
C PRO A 130 26.19 -8.04 -11.49
N GLY A 131 25.82 -9.29 -11.20
CA GLY A 131 26.60 -10.21 -10.36
C GLY A 131 26.17 -10.31 -8.89
N GLY A 132 25.17 -9.55 -8.44
CA GLY A 132 24.60 -9.67 -7.10
C GLY A 132 23.57 -10.78 -7.03
N THR A 133 23.86 -11.85 -6.27
CA THR A 133 22.83 -12.79 -5.81
C THR A 133 21.74 -12.01 -5.08
N ALA A 134 20.49 -12.15 -5.53
CA ALA A 134 19.32 -11.59 -4.88
C ALA A 134 19.29 -12.07 -3.42
N ALA A 135 19.73 -11.22 -2.49
CA ALA A 135 19.61 -11.52 -1.07
C ALA A 135 18.11 -11.41 -0.70
N PRO A 136 17.53 -12.42 -0.05
CA PRO A 136 16.16 -12.33 0.42
C PRO A 136 16.12 -11.32 1.55
N TYR A 137 15.42 -10.21 1.32
CA TYR A 137 14.95 -9.22 2.31
C TYR A 137 15.75 -9.18 3.62
N ALA A 138 16.87 -8.46 3.62
CA ALA A 138 17.40 -7.94 4.87
C ALA A 138 16.39 -6.91 5.39
N HIS A 139 15.77 -7.23 6.52
CA HIS A 139 15.11 -6.28 7.40
C HIS A 139 16.06 -5.08 7.58
N LEU A 140 15.78 -3.96 6.91
CA LEU A 140 16.42 -2.70 7.23
C LEU A 140 15.57 -2.03 8.30
N ASP A 141 15.79 -2.47 9.53
CA ASP A 141 15.89 -1.52 10.63
C ASP A 141 17.10 -0.62 10.33
N ALA A 142 16.86 0.38 9.49
CA ALA A 142 17.71 1.53 9.33
C ALA A 142 16.84 2.73 9.67
N ASP A 143 16.96 3.12 10.93
CA ASP A 143 16.69 4.45 11.45
C ASP A 143 17.38 5.49 10.54
N ASP A 144 16.68 5.88 9.48
CA ASP A 144 16.97 7.07 8.68
C ASP A 144 15.79 8.00 8.90
N GLY A 145 15.72 8.53 10.13
CA GLY A 145 14.82 9.62 10.47
C GLY A 145 14.97 10.70 9.40
N PRO A 146 13.86 11.22 8.84
CA PRO A 146 13.94 12.15 7.73
C PRO A 146 14.82 13.34 8.09
N ALA A 147 15.84 13.55 7.27
CA ALA A 147 16.63 14.76 7.28
C ALA A 147 15.69 15.98 7.23
N ASP A 148 15.63 16.69 8.35
CA ASP A 148 15.31 18.10 8.44
C ASP A 148 13.92 18.53 7.92
N PHE A 149 12.89 18.33 8.75
CA PHE A 149 11.58 18.98 8.59
C PHE A 149 11.59 20.50 8.88
N SER A 150 12.76 21.11 9.11
CA SER A 150 12.90 22.55 9.41
C SER A 150 12.50 23.47 8.25
N PHE A 151 12.26 22.92 7.05
CA PHE A 151 11.67 23.66 5.92
C PHE A 151 10.14 23.72 5.93
N LEU A 152 9.46 22.81 6.66
CA LEU A 152 7.99 22.78 6.71
C LEU A 152 7.38 23.77 7.72
N PHE A 153 8.21 24.49 8.48
CA PHE A 153 7.75 25.50 9.46
C PHE A 153 8.25 26.93 9.18
N ARG A 154 8.90 27.20 8.04
CA ARG A 154 9.13 28.59 7.59
C ARG A 154 7.94 29.12 6.81
N ASN A 155 6.86 29.38 7.55
CA ASN A 155 6.06 30.60 7.43
C ASN A 155 4.88 30.53 8.41
N GLN A 156 5.13 30.99 9.64
CA GLN A 156 4.11 31.62 10.45
C GLN A 156 4.59 33.01 10.86
N LYS A 157 3.87 34.05 10.38
CA LYS A 157 3.34 35.19 11.14
C LYS A 157 3.40 36.51 10.38
N GLY A 158 2.24 37.17 10.33
CA GLY A 158 2.13 38.60 10.67
C GLY A 158 1.86 39.53 9.50
N GLU A 159 0.57 39.79 9.25
CA GLU A 159 -0.05 41.10 9.51
C GLU A 159 -1.53 40.91 9.81
#